data_AF-A0A941HR18-F1
#
_entry.id   AF-A0A941HR18-F1
#
_cell.length_a   1.000
_cell.length_b   1.000
_cell.length_c   1.000
_cell.angle_alpha   90.00
_cell.angle_beta   90.00
_cell.angle_gamma   90.00
#
_symmetry.space_group_name_H-M   'P 1'
#
loop_
_entity.id
_entity.type
_entity.pdbx_description
1 polymer ?
#
loop_
_entity_poly.entity_id
_entity_poly.type
_entity_poly.pdbx_seq_one_letter_code
_entity_poly.pdbx_strand_id
1 'polypeptide(L)'
;MKRLRAASRNMNLPNMITLFRLVLIPVFLFVYFKNPEQNLIPSVLIFFVAGFSDFLDGYLARKKNLVTVFGTVMDPLADKLMLLTVIISYAITGVIPYSILILVAVKEILMIIGGVVVYKMGIINPANKLGKFVTFSFYFGILILLFSHTWGVYFLFISALLGFVAGSTYVRTTWKKHQEQKQEPGPSSEKQ
;
A
#
# COMPACT_ATOMS: atom_id res chain seq x y z
N MET A 1 -8.38 -26.45 6.18
CA MET A 1 -9.17 -25.76 5.13
C MET A 1 -10.68 -25.93 5.37
N LYS A 2 -11.24 -25.27 6.39
CA LYS A 2 -12.68 -25.26 6.66
C LYS A 2 -13.14 -23.80 6.70
N ARG A 3 -14.13 -23.50 5.87
CA ARG A 3 -14.91 -22.24 5.79
C ARG A 3 -14.31 -21.09 4.96
N LEU A 4 -14.06 -21.34 3.67
CA LEU A 4 -14.40 -20.35 2.65
C LEU A 4 -15.89 -20.51 2.35
N ARG A 5 -16.75 -20.16 3.32
CA ARG A 5 -18.18 -20.01 3.03
C ARG A 5 -18.30 -18.79 2.13
N ALA A 6 -18.84 -19.02 0.94
CA ALA A 6 -19.22 -17.99 -0.01
C ALA A 6 -20.04 -16.90 0.70
N ALA A 7 -19.38 -15.79 1.04
CA ALA A 7 -20.08 -14.53 1.29
C ALA A 7 -20.20 -13.80 -0.04
N SER A 8 -21.00 -14.38 -0.95
CA SER A 8 -21.60 -13.60 -2.02
C SER A 8 -22.65 -12.70 -1.38
N ARG A 9 -22.25 -11.49 -0.99
CA ARG A 9 -23.18 -10.38 -0.75
C ARG A 9 -22.53 -9.11 -1.29
N ASN A 10 -23.12 -8.64 -2.39
CA ASN A 10 -22.78 -7.49 -3.21
C ASN A 10 -22.41 -6.26 -2.36
N MET A 11 -21.34 -5.56 -2.75
CA MET A 11 -20.90 -4.22 -2.32
C MET A 11 -21.33 -3.79 -0.91
N ASN A 12 -20.41 -3.90 0.05
CA ASN A 12 -20.59 -3.30 1.37
C ASN A 12 -19.91 -1.92 1.46
N LEU A 13 -20.18 -1.18 2.53
CA LEU A 13 -19.65 0.17 2.73
C LEU A 13 -18.10 0.25 2.60
N PRO A 14 -17.30 -0.67 3.19
CA PRO A 14 -15.86 -0.70 2.94
C PRO A 14 -15.48 -0.82 1.46
N ASN A 15 -16.08 -1.76 0.72
CA ASN A 15 -15.79 -1.94 -0.70
C ASN A 15 -16.16 -0.71 -1.55
N MET A 16 -17.21 0.03 -1.16
CA MET A 16 -17.55 1.30 -1.82
C MET A 16 -16.49 2.37 -1.60
N ILE A 17 -15.87 2.40 -0.42
CA ILE A 17 -14.80 3.35 -0.12
C ILE A 17 -13.53 2.98 -0.91
N THR A 18 -13.19 1.69 -1.03
CA THR A 18 -12.12 1.22 -1.92
C THR A 18 -12.36 1.65 -3.36
N LEU A 19 -13.59 1.48 -3.86
CA LEU A 19 -13.96 1.89 -5.23
C LEU A 19 -13.88 3.40 -5.40
N PHE A 20 -14.35 4.16 -4.41
CA PHE A 20 -14.20 5.62 -4.37
C PHE A 20 -12.73 6.02 -4.50
N ARG A 21 -11.81 5.35 -3.80
CA ARG A 21 -10.37 5.59 -3.93
C ARG A 21 -9.84 5.33 -5.33
N LEU A 22 -10.29 4.26 -5.98
CA LEU A 22 -9.92 3.98 -7.37
C LEU A 22 -10.43 5.07 -8.33
N VAL A 23 -11.60 5.66 -8.05
CA VAL A 23 -12.12 6.81 -8.80
C VAL A 23 -11.33 8.08 -8.52
N LEU A 24 -10.75 8.25 -7.33
CA LEU A 24 -9.90 9.40 -7.03
C LEU A 24 -8.60 9.43 -7.85
N ILE A 25 -8.14 8.30 -8.37
CA ILE A 25 -6.94 8.23 -9.23
C ILE A 25 -7.13 9.03 -10.53
N PRO A 26 -8.14 8.77 -11.38
CA PRO A 26 -8.38 9.58 -12.57
C PRO A 26 -8.81 11.01 -12.24
N VAL A 27 -9.50 11.24 -11.11
CA VAL A 27 -9.82 12.60 -10.65
C VAL A 27 -8.54 13.38 -10.32
N PHE A 28 -7.59 12.76 -9.62
CA PHE A 28 -6.27 13.34 -9.34
C PHE A 28 -5.57 13.72 -10.64
N LEU A 29 -5.51 12.81 -11.62
CA LEU A 29 -4.87 13.07 -12.91
C LEU A 29 -5.53 14.25 -13.62
N PHE A 30 -6.86 14.25 -13.71
CA PHE A 30 -7.61 15.33 -14.36
C PHE A 30 -7.37 16.69 -13.71
N VAL A 31 -7.42 16.76 -12.37
CA VAL A 31 -7.21 18.01 -11.63
C VAL A 31 -5.76 18.48 -11.74
N TYR A 32 -4.79 17.59 -11.53
CA TYR A 32 -3.38 17.94 -11.54
C TYR A 32 -2.92 18.41 -12.93
N PHE A 33 -3.22 17.67 -13.98
CA PHE A 33 -2.74 17.97 -15.34
C PHE A 33 -3.43 19.17 -16.01
N LYS A 34 -4.51 19.71 -15.45
CA LYS A 34 -5.13 20.95 -15.95
C LYS A 34 -4.18 22.15 -15.86
N ASN A 35 -3.43 22.26 -14.77
CA ASN A 35 -2.39 23.26 -14.57
C ASN A 35 -1.41 22.77 -13.48
N PRO A 36 -0.40 21.95 -13.84
CA PRO A 36 0.48 21.30 -12.87
C PRO A 36 1.18 22.24 -11.88
N GLU A 37 1.53 23.46 -12.32
CA GLU A 37 2.23 24.44 -11.48
C GLU A 37 1.32 25.02 -10.39
N GLN A 38 0.04 25.24 -10.71
CA GLN A 38 -0.93 25.84 -9.78
C GLN A 38 -1.73 24.79 -8.99
N ASN A 39 -1.82 23.57 -9.50
CA ASN A 39 -2.70 22.53 -8.95
C ASN A 39 -1.99 21.55 -8.00
N LEU A 40 -0.80 21.90 -7.50
CA LEU A 40 -0.09 21.08 -6.52
C LEU A 40 -0.87 20.95 -5.18
N ILE A 41 -1.48 22.04 -4.71
CA ILE A 41 -2.29 22.02 -3.48
C ILE A 41 -3.52 21.10 -3.64
N PRO A 42 -4.40 21.28 -4.65
CA PRO A 42 -5.56 20.41 -4.81
C PRO A 42 -5.17 18.95 -5.09
N SER A 43 -4.04 18.68 -5.77
CA SER A 43 -3.56 17.32 -5.99
C SER A 43 -3.15 16.64 -4.69
N VAL A 44 -2.45 17.35 -3.79
CA VAL A 44 -2.13 16.85 -2.44
C VAL A 44 -3.40 16.64 -1.61
N LEU A 45 -4.39 17.53 -1.68
CA LEU A 45 -5.66 17.33 -0.98
C LEU A 45 -6.37 16.04 -1.44
N ILE A 46 -6.46 15.79 -2.74
CA ILE A 46 -7.05 14.54 -3.28
C ILE A 46 -6.28 13.32 -2.78
N PHE A 47 -4.94 13.39 -2.78
CA PHE A 47 -4.09 12.32 -2.27
C PHE A 47 -4.34 12.03 -0.77
N PHE A 48 -4.45 13.06 0.05
CA PHE A 48 -4.75 12.91 1.47
C PHE A 48 -6.17 12.38 1.72
N VAL A 49 -7.17 12.82 0.96
CA VAL A 49 -8.53 12.28 1.02
C VAL A 49 -8.55 10.79 0.66
N ALA A 50 -7.80 10.40 -0.38
CA ALA A 50 -7.65 8.99 -0.77
C ALA A 50 -7.03 8.16 0.36
N GLY A 51 -5.95 8.63 0.99
CA GLY A 51 -5.34 7.91 2.12
C GLY A 51 -6.20 7.86 3.38
N PHE A 52 -6.91 8.95 3.69
CA PHE A 52 -7.83 8.96 4.81
C PHE A 52 -8.99 7.97 4.61
N SER A 53 -9.44 7.80 3.36
CA SER A 53 -10.47 6.82 3.02
C SER A 53 -10.06 5.37 3.35
N ASP A 54 -8.78 5.01 3.18
CA ASP A 54 -8.21 3.71 3.57
C ASP A 54 -8.21 3.45 5.07
N PHE A 55 -7.88 4.49 5.82
CA PHE A 55 -7.95 4.37 7.27
C PHE A 55 -9.40 4.11 7.72
N LEU A 56 -10.34 4.81 7.10
CA LEU A 56 -11.76 4.73 7.45
C LEU A 56 -12.39 3.39 7.04
N ASP A 57 -12.12 2.89 5.83
CA ASP A 57 -12.67 1.61 5.37
C ASP A 57 -12.13 0.43 6.17
N GLY A 58 -10.83 0.42 6.47
CA GLY A 58 -10.20 -0.61 7.30
C GLY A 58 -10.70 -0.57 8.73
N TYR A 59 -10.97 0.62 9.28
CA TYR A 59 -11.60 0.75 10.60
C TYR A 59 -13.04 0.22 10.60
N LEU A 60 -13.85 0.62 9.62
CA LEU A 60 -15.25 0.20 9.50
C LEU A 60 -15.39 -1.30 9.23
N ALA A 61 -14.53 -1.87 8.38
CA ALA A 61 -14.51 -3.30 8.07
C ALA A 61 -14.24 -4.14 9.34
N ARG A 62 -13.27 -3.72 10.15
CA ARG A 62 -12.95 -4.40 11.43
C ARG A 62 -14.07 -4.22 12.46
N LYS A 63 -14.59 -3.00 12.62
CA LYS A 63 -15.63 -2.69 13.61
C LYS A 63 -16.95 -3.41 13.32
N LYS A 64 -17.32 -3.52 12.04
CA LYS A 64 -18.59 -4.11 11.60
C LYS A 64 -18.46 -5.58 11.16
N ASN A 65 -17.29 -6.20 11.28
CA ASN A 65 -17.00 -7.54 10.77
C ASN A 65 -17.36 -7.73 9.29
N LEU A 66 -17.12 -6.69 8.47
CA LEU A 66 -17.47 -6.63 7.04
C LEU A 66 -16.26 -6.87 6.14
N VAL A 67 -15.31 -7.70 6.57
CA VAL A 67 -14.10 -8.02 5.80
C VAL A 67 -14.48 -8.90 4.61
N THR A 68 -14.12 -8.50 3.39
CA THR A 68 -14.37 -9.27 2.16
C THR A 68 -13.06 -9.62 1.46
N VAL A 69 -13.08 -10.69 0.65
CA VAL A 69 -11.93 -11.07 -0.20
C VAL A 69 -11.59 -9.95 -1.19
N PHE A 70 -12.62 -9.31 -1.77
CA PHE A 70 -12.45 -8.20 -2.70
C PHE A 70 -11.71 -7.02 -2.03
N GLY A 71 -12.21 -6.50 -0.91
CA GLY A 71 -11.57 -5.39 -0.19
C GLY A 71 -10.14 -5.73 0.21
N THR A 72 -9.91 -6.94 0.74
CA THR A 72 -8.57 -7.39 1.16
C THR A 72 -7.52 -7.34 0.04
N VAL A 73 -7.92 -7.55 -1.21
CA VAL A 73 -7.02 -7.50 -2.38
C VAL A 73 -6.98 -6.10 -3.00
N MET A 74 -8.13 -5.41 -3.06
CA MET A 74 -8.26 -4.13 -3.74
C MET A 74 -7.74 -2.96 -2.89
N ASP A 75 -7.82 -3.00 -1.56
CA ASP A 75 -7.34 -1.91 -0.70
C ASP A 75 -5.82 -1.69 -0.87
N PRO A 76 -4.96 -2.74 -0.77
CA PRO A 76 -3.52 -2.56 -0.98
C PRO A 76 -3.16 -2.20 -2.42
N LEU A 77 -3.98 -2.62 -3.40
CA LEU A 77 -3.78 -2.27 -4.80
C LEU A 77 -4.08 -0.79 -5.04
N ALA A 78 -5.24 -0.32 -4.57
CA ALA A 78 -5.67 1.07 -4.72
C ALA A 78 -4.70 2.04 -4.02
N ASP A 79 -4.19 1.70 -2.83
CA ASP A 79 -3.18 2.49 -2.12
C ASP A 79 -1.89 2.64 -2.93
N LYS A 80 -1.34 1.53 -3.45
CA LYS A 80 -0.12 1.55 -4.27
C LYS A 80 -0.31 2.30 -5.58
N LEU A 81 -1.44 2.09 -6.26
CA LEU A 81 -1.76 2.80 -7.51
C LEU A 81 -1.87 4.29 -7.28
N MET A 82 -2.52 4.72 -6.20
CA MET A 82 -2.63 6.14 -5.87
C MET A 82 -1.25 6.75 -5.62
N LEU A 83 -0.42 6.14 -4.77
CA LEU A 83 0.94 6.63 -4.50
C LEU A 83 1.79 6.69 -5.77
N LEU A 84 1.79 5.62 -6.58
CA LEU A 84 2.54 5.59 -7.84
C LEU A 84 2.04 6.66 -8.81
N THR A 85 0.73 6.88 -8.90
CA THR A 85 0.15 7.92 -9.76
C THR A 85 0.66 9.30 -9.37
N VAL A 86 0.68 9.63 -8.07
CA VAL A 86 1.21 10.91 -7.59
C VAL A 86 2.69 11.05 -7.89
N ILE A 87 3.50 10.04 -7.56
CA ILE A 87 4.96 10.07 -7.75
C ILE A 87 5.32 10.16 -9.24
N ILE A 88 4.64 9.40 -10.11
CA ILE A 88 4.83 9.49 -11.57
C ILE A 88 4.47 10.89 -12.05
N SER A 89 3.30 11.40 -11.66
CA SER A 89 2.81 12.70 -12.11
C SER A 89 3.77 13.82 -11.72
N TYR A 90 4.28 13.80 -10.47
CA TYR A 90 5.25 14.79 -10.00
C TYR A 90 6.62 14.63 -10.65
N ALA A 91 7.04 13.41 -10.99
CA ALA A 91 8.32 13.20 -11.67
C ALA A 91 8.29 13.73 -13.11
N ILE A 92 7.22 13.44 -13.87
CA ILE A 92 7.14 13.86 -15.27
C ILE A 92 6.93 15.36 -15.47
N THR A 93 6.40 16.06 -14.47
CA THR A 93 6.26 17.52 -14.46
C THR A 93 7.45 18.24 -13.81
N GLY A 94 8.47 17.50 -13.36
CA GLY A 94 9.69 18.07 -12.76
C GLY A 94 9.56 18.49 -11.29
N VAL A 95 8.45 18.18 -10.62
CA VAL A 95 8.21 18.47 -9.20
C VAL A 95 9.04 17.58 -8.27
N ILE A 96 9.47 16.40 -8.72
CA ILE A 96 10.46 15.56 -8.02
C ILE A 96 11.43 14.96 -9.03
N PRO A 97 12.66 14.61 -8.61
CA PRO A 97 13.60 13.91 -9.48
C PRO A 97 13.14 12.49 -9.82
N TYR A 98 13.41 12.05 -11.04
CA TYR A 98 13.11 10.68 -11.52
C TYR A 98 13.73 9.57 -10.66
N SER A 99 14.81 9.85 -9.94
CA SER A 99 15.42 8.92 -9.00
C SER A 99 14.44 8.48 -7.90
N ILE A 100 13.57 9.38 -7.39
CA ILE A 100 12.55 9.01 -6.40
C ILE A 100 11.52 8.09 -7.05
N LEU A 101 11.06 8.41 -8.26
CA LEU A 101 10.15 7.54 -9.02
C LEU A 101 10.71 6.14 -9.18
N ILE A 102 11.97 6.01 -9.61
CA ILE A 102 12.61 4.70 -9.80
C ILE A 102 12.67 3.93 -8.48
N LEU A 103 13.10 4.58 -7.38
CA LEU A 103 13.18 3.93 -6.06
C LEU A 103 11.81 3.45 -5.58
N VAL A 104 10.77 4.28 -5.69
CA VAL A 104 9.41 3.93 -5.29
C VAL A 104 8.86 2.81 -6.16
N ALA A 105 9.00 2.90 -7.49
CA ALA A 105 8.52 1.89 -8.42
C ALA A 105 9.17 0.53 -8.17
N VAL A 106 10.51 0.49 -8.03
CA VAL A 106 11.25 -0.74 -7.71
C VAL A 106 10.77 -1.31 -6.37
N LYS A 107 10.65 -0.49 -5.33
CA LYS A 107 10.16 -0.92 -4.02
C LYS A 107 8.76 -1.52 -4.10
N GLU A 108 7.83 -0.90 -4.84
CA GLU A 108 6.47 -1.41 -4.96
C GLU A 108 6.40 -2.72 -5.73
N ILE A 109 7.15 -2.85 -6.82
CA ILE A 109 7.26 -4.08 -7.60
C ILE A 109 7.80 -5.22 -6.73
N LEU A 110 8.89 -4.97 -5.99
CA LEU A 110 9.47 -5.95 -5.07
C LEU A 110 8.46 -6.38 -3.98
N MET A 111 7.68 -5.44 -3.45
CA MET A 111 6.64 -5.75 -2.45
C MET A 111 5.49 -6.56 -3.04
N ILE A 112 5.09 -6.31 -4.29
CA ILE A 112 4.06 -7.11 -4.98
C ILE A 112 4.58 -8.53 -5.22
N ILE A 113 5.77 -8.67 -5.80
CA ILE A 113 6.39 -9.98 -6.07
C ILE A 113 6.59 -10.75 -4.76
N GLY A 114 7.13 -10.10 -3.73
CA GLY A 114 7.30 -10.67 -2.40
C GLY A 114 5.99 -11.17 -1.81
N GLY A 115 4.91 -10.37 -1.92
CA GLY A 115 3.57 -10.77 -1.48
C GLY A 115 3.06 -12.03 -2.18
N VAL A 116 3.24 -12.14 -3.50
CA VAL A 116 2.86 -13.33 -4.27
C VAL A 116 3.66 -14.56 -3.87
N VAL A 117 4.98 -14.41 -3.65
CA VAL A 117 5.85 -15.50 -3.20
C VAL A 117 5.41 -16.01 -1.83
N VAL A 118 5.16 -15.10 -0.88
CA VAL A 118 4.70 -15.44 0.48
C VAL A 118 3.34 -16.13 0.45
N TYR A 119 2.42 -15.66 -0.40
CA TYR A 119 1.12 -16.31 -0.61
C TYR A 119 1.29 -17.75 -1.11
N LYS A 120 2.16 -17.98 -2.09
CA LYS A 120 2.46 -19.33 -2.61
C LYS A 120 3.13 -20.25 -1.58
N MET A 121 3.87 -19.68 -0.62
CA MET A 121 4.48 -20.43 0.48
C MET A 121 3.49 -20.81 1.60
N GLY A 122 2.24 -20.32 1.55
CA GLY A 122 1.24 -20.59 2.59
C GLY A 122 1.50 -19.90 3.93
N ILE A 123 2.41 -18.93 3.96
CA ILE A 123 2.79 -18.23 5.20
C ILE A 123 1.91 -17.01 5.36
N ILE A 124 1.10 -16.99 6.42
CA ILE A 124 0.31 -15.82 6.79
C ILE A 124 1.17 -14.95 7.70
N ASN A 125 1.78 -13.90 7.13
CA ASN A 125 2.52 -12.92 7.93
C ASN A 125 1.59 -11.75 8.29
N PRO A 126 1.30 -11.50 9.58
CA PRO A 126 0.52 -10.34 9.98
C PRO A 126 1.18 -9.03 9.53
N ALA A 127 0.36 -8.01 9.32
CA ALA A 127 0.75 -6.72 8.77
C ALA A 127 1.95 -6.12 9.50
N ASN A 128 3.00 -5.78 8.74
CA ASN A 128 4.23 -5.21 9.28
C ASN A 128 4.01 -3.75 9.69
N LYS A 129 4.19 -3.43 10.98
CA LYS A 129 4.10 -2.05 11.50
C LYS A 129 5.05 -1.10 10.75
N LEU A 130 6.22 -1.59 10.34
CA LEU A 130 7.20 -0.82 9.56
C LEU A 130 6.65 -0.43 8.19
N GLY A 131 5.87 -1.30 7.53
CA GLY A 131 5.26 -0.99 6.24
C GLY A 131 4.28 0.18 6.34
N LYS A 132 3.46 0.21 7.41
CA LYS A 132 2.55 1.33 7.67
C LYS A 132 3.30 2.63 7.94
N PHE A 133 4.40 2.56 8.69
CA PHE A 133 5.24 3.73 8.95
C PHE A 133 5.85 4.30 7.67
N VAL A 134 6.31 3.43 6.76
CA VAL A 134 6.79 3.84 5.43
C VAL A 134 5.71 4.56 4.65
N THR A 135 4.49 4.02 4.58
CA THR A 135 3.37 4.71 3.92
C THR A 135 3.14 6.08 4.54
N PHE A 136 3.02 6.18 5.87
CA PHE A 136 2.86 7.47 6.55
C PHE A 136 3.99 8.46 6.21
N SER A 137 5.23 7.98 6.13
CA SER A 137 6.37 8.82 5.78
C SER A 137 6.26 9.41 4.36
N PHE A 138 5.74 8.66 3.38
CA PHE A 138 5.47 9.19 2.04
C PHE A 138 4.40 10.28 2.04
N TYR A 139 3.32 10.09 2.81
CA TYR A 139 2.29 11.11 2.96
C TYR A 139 2.87 12.39 3.55
N PHE A 140 3.72 12.26 4.58
CA PHE A 140 4.38 13.39 5.19
C PHE A 140 5.37 14.07 4.23
N GLY A 141 6.14 13.31 3.44
CA GLY A 141 7.04 13.86 2.43
C GLY A 141 6.30 14.65 1.35
N ILE A 142 5.17 14.13 0.86
CA ILE A 142 4.30 14.83 -0.11
C ILE A 142 3.71 16.10 0.51
N LEU A 143 3.36 16.09 1.80
CA LEU A 143 2.86 17.27 2.49
C LEU A 143 3.94 18.35 2.65
N ILE A 144 5.15 17.98 3.07
CA ILE A 144 6.28 18.92 3.18
C ILE A 144 6.57 19.57 1.84
N LEU A 145 6.39 18.84 0.73
CA LEU A 145 6.61 19.34 -0.62
C LEU A 145 5.78 20.60 -0.94
N LEU A 146 4.62 20.79 -0.29
CA LEU A 146 3.82 22.01 -0.40
C LEU A 146 4.48 23.26 0.22
N PHE A 147 5.27 23.06 1.28
CA PHE A 147 5.86 24.15 2.06
C PHE A 147 7.33 24.38 1.71
N SER A 148 8.06 23.30 1.42
CA SER A 148 9.45 23.35 1.00
C SER A 148 9.77 22.18 0.09
N HIS A 149 9.98 22.50 -1.19
CA HIS A 149 10.35 21.53 -2.21
C HIS A 149 11.61 20.73 -1.82
N THR A 150 12.68 21.42 -1.40
CA THR A 150 13.95 20.78 -1.04
C THR A 150 13.79 19.76 0.11
N TRP A 151 13.14 20.16 1.20
CA TRP A 151 12.90 19.25 2.33
C TRP A 151 11.95 18.12 1.97
N GLY A 152 10.93 18.39 1.15
CA GLY A 152 10.01 17.36 0.67
C GLY A 152 10.72 16.29 -0.14
N VAL A 153 11.59 16.68 -1.07
CA VAL A 153 12.40 15.76 -1.88
C VAL A 153 13.30 14.90 -1.00
N TYR A 154 14.04 15.50 -0.05
CA TYR A 154 14.88 14.71 0.88
C TYR A 154 14.07 13.73 1.72
N PHE A 155 12.90 14.15 2.22
CA PHE A 155 12.04 13.28 3.00
C PHE A 155 11.52 12.11 2.18
N LEU A 156 11.14 12.33 0.92
CA LEU A 156 10.70 11.28 0.00
C LEU A 156 11.81 10.27 -0.31
N PHE A 157 13.07 10.72 -0.45
CA PHE A 157 14.21 9.81 -0.55
C PHE A 157 14.34 8.94 0.71
N ILE A 158 14.27 9.54 1.89
CA ILE A 158 14.33 8.81 3.16
C ILE A 158 13.18 7.80 3.24
N SER A 159 11.96 8.19 2.88
CA SER A 159 10.78 7.29 2.82
C SER A 159 11.00 6.12 1.88
N ALA A 160 11.58 6.36 0.69
CA ALA A 160 11.90 5.30 -0.26
C ALA A 160 12.94 4.32 0.30
N LEU A 161 14.02 4.82 0.91
CA LEU A 161 15.05 4.00 1.56
C LEU A 161 14.49 3.19 2.73
N LEU A 162 13.66 3.80 3.58
CA LEU A 162 12.94 3.10 4.64
C LEU A 162 12.04 2.01 4.08
N GLY A 163 11.45 2.21 2.90
CA GLY A 163 10.66 1.20 2.19
C GLY A 163 11.47 -0.06 1.87
N PHE A 164 12.71 0.09 1.40
CA PHE A 164 13.61 -1.04 1.18
C PHE A 164 13.99 -1.75 2.49
N VAL A 165 14.25 -1.00 3.56
CA VAL A 165 14.53 -1.57 4.89
C VAL A 165 13.32 -2.38 5.39
N ALA A 166 12.11 -1.84 5.29
CA ALA A 166 10.89 -2.52 5.68
C ALA A 166 10.63 -3.78 4.84
N GLY A 167 10.87 -3.71 3.52
CA GLY A 167 10.78 -4.86 2.62
C GLY A 167 11.78 -5.96 2.99
N SER A 168 13.04 -5.60 3.24
CA SER A 168 14.08 -6.57 3.67
C SER A 168 13.72 -7.25 4.99
N THR A 169 13.16 -6.49 5.94
CA THR A 169 12.71 -7.00 7.25
C THR A 169 11.53 -7.94 7.10
N TYR A 170 10.61 -7.63 6.19
CA TYR A 170 9.47 -8.48 5.87
C TYR A 170 9.91 -9.82 5.27
N VAL A 171 10.86 -9.79 4.33
CA VAL A 171 11.44 -11.01 3.73
C VAL A 171 12.13 -11.86 4.79
N ARG A 172 13.00 -11.27 5.62
CA ARG A 172 13.71 -11.99 6.69
C ARG A 172 12.76 -12.66 7.68
N THR A 173 11.74 -11.92 8.15
CA THR A 173 10.73 -12.45 9.08
C THR A 173 9.95 -13.60 8.45
N THR A 174 9.62 -13.49 7.17
CA THR A 174 8.87 -14.54 6.45
C THR A 174 9.73 -15.78 6.21
N TRP A 175 11.00 -15.61 5.88
CA TRP A 175 11.94 -16.72 5.69
C TRP A 175 12.16 -17.52 6.97
N LYS A 176 12.29 -16.82 8.12
CA LYS A 176 12.43 -17.48 9.43
C LYS A 176 11.22 -18.36 9.75
N LYS A 177 10.00 -17.85 9.53
CA LYS A 177 8.75 -18.62 9.70
C LYS A 177 8.65 -19.82 8.75
N HIS A 178 9.13 -19.67 7.51
CA HIS A 178 9.19 -20.79 6.57
C HIS A 178 10.08 -21.93 7.06
N GLN A 179 11.21 -21.58 7.72
CA GLN A 179 12.10 -22.58 8.30
C GLN A 179 11.49 -23.24 9.54
N GLU A 180 10.82 -22.48 10.40
CA GLU A 180 10.11 -23.01 11.58
C GLU A 180 9.02 -24.02 11.16
N GLN A 181 8.22 -23.71 10.13
CA GLN A 181 7.21 -24.64 9.60
C GLN A 181 7.81 -25.92 8.97
N LYS A 182 9.03 -25.87 8.45
CA LYS A 182 9.74 -27.05 7.95
C LYS A 182 10.33 -27.92 9.07
N GLN A 183 10.48 -27.36 10.27
CA GLN A 183 11.07 -28.04 11.43
C GLN A 183 10.03 -28.64 12.38
N GLU A 184 8.75 -28.26 12.32
CA GLU A 184 7.68 -28.96 13.03
C GLU A 184 7.49 -30.37 12.43
N PRO A 185 7.75 -31.46 13.18
CA PRO A 185 7.47 -32.80 12.70
C PRO A 185 5.95 -32.94 12.50
N GLY A 186 5.54 -33.39 11.30
CA GLY A 186 4.13 -33.59 10.97
C GLY A 186 3.44 -34.50 12.00
N PRO A 187 2.12 -34.32 12.23
CA PRO A 187 1.40 -35.14 13.21
C PRO A 187 1.59 -36.61 12.84
N SER A 188 2.23 -37.33 13.76
CA SER A 188 2.43 -38.77 13.74
C SER A 188 1.13 -39.46 13.33
N SER A 189 1.15 -40.01 12.11
CA SER A 189 0.17 -40.97 11.62
C SER A 189 0.35 -42.28 12.39
N GLU A 190 -0.21 -42.36 13.59
CA GLU A 190 -0.39 -43.56 14.42
C GLU A 190 -1.35 -43.11 15.54
N LYS A 191 -2.58 -43.61 15.66
CA LYS A 191 -2.96 -45.00 15.86
C LYS A 191 -4.34 -45.27 15.25
N GLN A 192 -4.41 -46.16 14.28
CA GLN A 192 -5.54 -47.06 14.07
C GLN A 192 -5.17 -48.41 14.67
#